data_AF-Q6Q4T0-F1
#
_entry.id   AF-Q6Q4T0-F1
#
_cell.length_a   1.000
_cell.length_b   1.000
_cell.length_c   1.000
_cell.angle_alpha   90.00
_cell.angle_beta   90.00
_cell.angle_gamma   90.00
#
_symmetry.space_group_name_H-M   'P 1'
#
loop_
_entity.id
_entity.type
_entity.pdbx_description
1 polymer ?
#
loop_
_entity_poly.entity_id
_entity_poly.type
_entity_poly.pdbx_seq_one_letter_code
_entity_poly.pdbx_strand_id
1 'polypeptide(L)'
;MRLPDLRPWTSLLLVDAALLWLLQGPLGTLLPQGLPGLWLEGTLRLGGLWGLLKLRGLLGFVGTLLLPLCLATPLTVSLRALVAGASRAPPARVASAPWSWLLVGYGAAGLSWSLWAVLSPPGAQEKEQDQVNNKVLMWRLLKLSRPDLPLLVAAFFFLVLAVLGEILIPHYSGRVIDILGGDFDPHAFASAIFFMCLFSFGSSLSAGCRGGCFTYTMSRINLRIREQLFSSLLRQDLGFFQETKTGELNSRLSSDTTLMSNWLPLNANVLLRSLVKVVGLYGFMLSISPRLTLLSLLHMPFTIAAEKVYNTRHQAVLREIQDAVARAGQVVREAVGGLQTVRSFGAEEHEVCRYKEALEQCRQLYWRRDLERALYLLVRRVLHLGVQMLMLSCGLQQMQDGELTQGSLLSFMIYQESVGSYVQV
;
A
#
# COMPACT_ATOMS: atom_id res chain seq x y z
N MET A 1 -23.17 7.91 -19.92
CA MET A 1 -21.97 7.11 -20.25
C MET A 1 -21.49 7.55 -21.63
N ARG A 2 -20.38 8.30 -21.72
CA ARG A 2 -19.73 8.58 -23.01
C ARG A 2 -18.82 7.40 -23.32
N LEU A 3 -19.00 6.75 -24.48
CA LEU A 3 -18.07 5.72 -24.96
C LEU A 3 -16.66 6.35 -25.03
N PRO A 4 -15.60 5.66 -24.58
CA PRO A 4 -14.26 6.18 -24.69
C PRO A 4 -13.86 6.35 -26.16
N ASP A 5 -13.17 7.43 -26.49
CA ASP A 5 -12.63 7.65 -27.83
C ASP A 5 -11.69 6.49 -28.21
N LEU A 6 -12.10 5.70 -29.20
CA LEU A 6 -11.37 4.53 -29.73
C LEU A 6 -10.21 4.90 -30.68
N ARG A 7 -10.12 6.18 -31.06
CA ARG A 7 -9.09 6.72 -31.98
C ARG A 7 -7.65 6.47 -31.50
N PRO A 8 -7.25 6.74 -30.24
CA PRO A 8 -5.89 6.43 -29.76
C PRO A 8 -5.55 4.93 -29.78
N TRP A 9 -6.53 4.06 -29.56
CA TRP A 9 -6.37 2.60 -29.58
C TRP A 9 -5.92 2.08 -30.96
N THR A 10 -6.58 2.54 -32.02
CA THR A 10 -6.22 2.17 -33.40
C THR A 10 -4.82 2.63 -33.77
N SER A 11 -4.42 3.84 -33.33
CA SER A 11 -3.10 4.38 -33.62
C SER A 11 -1.98 3.64 -32.88
N LEU A 12 -2.25 3.16 -31.66
CA LEU A 12 -1.26 2.42 -30.88
C LEU A 12 -1.08 0.99 -31.42
N LEU A 13 -2.18 0.31 -31.76
CA LEU A 13 -2.15 -1.03 -32.35
C LEU A 13 -1.47 -1.04 -33.73
N LEU A 14 -1.66 -0.01 -34.55
CA LEU A 14 -0.97 0.14 -35.84
C LEU A 14 0.53 0.34 -35.68
N VAL A 15 0.95 1.18 -34.73
CA VAL A 15 2.37 1.42 -34.44
C VAL A 15 3.03 0.17 -33.87
N ASP A 16 2.32 -0.55 -32.99
CA ASP A 16 2.79 -1.78 -32.38
C ASP A 16 2.89 -2.93 -33.39
N ALA A 17 1.93 -3.04 -34.32
CA ALA A 17 2.00 -3.97 -35.45
C ALA A 17 3.16 -3.64 -36.41
N ALA A 18 3.41 -2.36 -36.69
CA ALA A 18 4.54 -1.93 -37.51
C ALA A 18 5.89 -2.21 -36.83
N LEU A 19 5.97 -2.05 -35.50
CA LEU A 19 7.17 -2.33 -34.73
C LEU A 19 7.46 -3.84 -34.66
N LEU A 20 6.42 -4.67 -34.50
CA LEU A 20 6.51 -6.14 -34.58
C LEU A 20 6.95 -6.60 -35.98
N TRP A 21 6.47 -5.96 -37.04
CA TRP A 21 6.91 -6.24 -38.41
C TRP A 21 8.39 -5.85 -38.62
N LEU A 22 8.83 -4.73 -38.05
CA LEU A 22 10.24 -4.31 -38.11
C LEU A 22 11.17 -5.27 -37.35
N LEU A 23 10.72 -5.80 -36.22
CA LEU A 23 11.45 -6.79 -35.42
C LEU A 23 11.49 -8.20 -36.07
N GLN A 24 10.60 -8.50 -37.00
CA GLN A 24 10.67 -9.72 -37.83
C GLN A 24 11.80 -9.66 -38.88
N GLY A 25 12.30 -8.45 -39.20
CA GLY A 25 13.37 -8.21 -40.18
C GLY A 25 14.80 -8.47 -39.65
N PRO A 26 15.84 -7.87 -40.27
CA PRO A 26 17.26 -8.22 -40.05
C PRO A 26 17.78 -7.90 -38.63
N LEU A 27 17.02 -7.16 -37.81
CA LEU A 27 17.36 -6.90 -36.41
C LEU A 27 17.10 -8.14 -35.52
N GLY A 28 16.14 -9.00 -35.89
CA GLY A 28 15.76 -10.18 -35.11
C GLY A 28 16.76 -11.33 -35.16
N THR A 29 17.70 -11.30 -36.12
CA THR A 29 18.80 -12.29 -36.23
C THR A 29 19.98 -12.00 -35.31
N LEU A 30 20.04 -10.81 -34.71
CA LEU A 30 21.09 -10.39 -33.76
C LEU A 30 20.75 -10.67 -32.29
N LEU A 31 19.49 -11.01 -31.96
CA LEU A 31 19.09 -11.27 -30.57
C LEU A 31 19.30 -12.76 -30.18
N PRO A 32 19.81 -13.02 -28.97
CA PRO A 32 20.02 -14.38 -28.46
C PRO A 32 18.69 -15.14 -28.28
N GLN A 33 18.68 -16.43 -28.65
CA GLN A 33 17.50 -17.29 -28.52
C GLN A 33 17.26 -17.69 -27.05
N GLY A 34 16.04 -17.49 -26.52
CA GLY A 34 15.62 -17.92 -25.17
C GLY A 34 14.88 -16.85 -24.34
N LEU A 35 14.66 -17.14 -23.05
CA LEU A 35 14.10 -16.21 -22.05
C LEU A 35 14.76 -14.82 -22.01
N PRO A 36 16.10 -14.67 -22.09
CA PRO A 36 16.72 -13.34 -22.14
C PRO A 36 16.40 -12.57 -23.42
N GLY A 37 16.18 -13.26 -24.54
CA GLY A 37 15.75 -12.65 -25.81
C GLY A 37 14.35 -12.04 -25.73
N LEU A 38 13.42 -12.71 -25.03
CA LEU A 38 12.05 -12.22 -24.81
C LEU A 38 12.00 -10.94 -23.95
N TRP A 39 12.87 -10.84 -22.93
CA TRP A 39 12.99 -9.63 -22.11
C TRP A 39 13.67 -8.48 -22.86
N LEU A 40 14.65 -8.78 -23.72
CA LEU A 40 15.27 -7.79 -24.60
C LEU A 40 14.28 -7.27 -25.65
N GLU A 41 13.47 -8.16 -26.23
CA GLU A 41 12.40 -7.82 -27.17
C GLU A 41 11.34 -6.92 -26.49
N GLY A 42 10.93 -7.26 -25.26
CA GLY A 42 9.98 -6.48 -24.47
C GLY A 42 10.50 -5.10 -24.06
N THR A 43 11.78 -4.98 -23.68
CA THR A 43 12.39 -3.68 -23.31
C THR A 43 12.64 -2.78 -24.53
N LEU A 44 13.02 -3.35 -25.66
CA LEU A 44 13.17 -2.62 -26.92
C LEU A 44 11.83 -2.08 -27.43
N ARG A 45 10.76 -2.88 -27.32
CA ARG A 45 9.38 -2.50 -27.66
C ARG A 45 8.85 -1.39 -26.74
N LEU A 46 9.14 -1.49 -25.44
CA LEU A 46 8.80 -0.46 -24.45
C LEU A 46 9.55 0.86 -24.73
N GLY A 47 10.84 0.79 -25.05
CA GLY A 47 11.65 1.96 -25.40
C GLY A 47 11.21 2.65 -26.69
N GLY A 48 10.92 1.89 -27.75
CA GLY A 48 10.46 2.42 -29.04
C GLY A 48 9.10 3.10 -28.96
N LEU A 49 8.13 2.45 -28.30
CA LEU A 49 6.79 2.99 -28.09
C LEU A 49 6.81 4.22 -27.16
N TRP A 50 7.65 4.22 -26.13
CA TRP A 50 7.82 5.37 -25.24
C TRP A 50 8.42 6.60 -25.96
N GLY A 51 9.43 6.39 -26.81
CA GLY A 51 10.04 7.45 -27.62
C GLY A 51 9.07 8.07 -28.63
N LEU A 52 8.32 7.24 -29.36
CA LEU A 52 7.32 7.69 -30.34
C LEU A 52 6.14 8.43 -29.67
N LEU A 53 5.68 7.97 -28.50
CA LEU A 53 4.62 8.66 -27.77
C LEU A 53 5.07 10.00 -27.17
N LYS A 54 6.34 10.08 -26.75
CA LYS A 54 6.94 11.32 -26.24
C LYS A 54 7.02 12.40 -27.34
N LEU A 55 7.33 12.00 -28.58
CA LEU A 55 7.30 12.93 -29.73
C LEU A 55 5.89 13.43 -30.06
N ARG A 56 4.86 12.62 -29.81
CA ARG A 56 3.47 12.92 -30.21
C ARG A 56 2.62 13.58 -29.10
N GLY A 57 3.19 13.87 -27.94
CA GLY A 57 2.50 14.57 -26.83
C GLY A 57 1.36 13.78 -26.16
N LEU A 58 1.24 12.48 -26.42
CA LEU A 58 0.13 11.61 -25.96
C LEU A 58 0.44 10.81 -24.68
N LEU A 59 1.49 11.21 -23.95
CA LEU A 59 2.08 10.44 -22.85
C LEU A 59 1.11 10.23 -21.66
N GLY A 60 0.20 11.19 -21.42
CA GLY A 60 -0.69 11.16 -20.26
C GLY A 60 -1.78 10.08 -20.33
N PHE A 61 -2.43 9.92 -21.48
CA PHE A 61 -3.57 9.00 -21.65
C PHE A 61 -3.16 7.54 -21.88
N VAL A 62 -1.94 7.33 -22.42
CA VAL A 62 -1.50 6.04 -22.96
C VAL A 62 -0.30 5.45 -22.22
N GLY A 63 0.42 6.25 -21.41
CA GLY A 63 1.57 5.78 -20.63
C GLY A 63 1.25 4.67 -19.63
N THR A 64 0.02 4.63 -19.10
CA THR A 64 -0.43 3.56 -18.18
C THR A 64 -0.73 2.23 -18.88
N LEU A 65 -0.96 2.23 -20.19
CA LEU A 65 -1.19 1.03 -21.00
C LEU A 65 0.10 0.36 -21.49
N LEU A 66 1.20 1.12 -21.55
CA LEU A 66 2.46 0.72 -22.18
C LEU A 66 3.18 -0.41 -21.42
N LEU A 67 3.17 -0.32 -20.08
CA LEU A 67 3.81 -1.28 -19.18
C LEU A 67 3.09 -2.66 -19.16
N PRO A 68 1.76 -2.76 -19.01
CA PRO A 68 1.08 -4.06 -19.06
C PRO A 68 1.11 -4.69 -20.46
N LEU A 69 1.06 -3.89 -21.54
CA LEU A 69 1.08 -4.41 -22.91
C LEU A 69 2.42 -5.07 -23.28
N CYS A 70 3.54 -4.49 -22.84
CA CYS A 70 4.87 -4.97 -23.23
C CYS A 70 5.42 -6.06 -22.29
N LEU A 71 5.04 -6.04 -21.00
CA LEU A 71 5.64 -6.93 -19.99
C LEU A 71 4.74 -8.10 -19.59
N ALA A 72 3.43 -8.10 -19.88
CA ALA A 72 2.56 -9.22 -19.50
C ALA A 72 2.92 -10.55 -20.18
N THR A 73 3.34 -10.51 -21.44
CA THR A 73 3.73 -11.72 -22.19
C THR A 73 5.07 -12.32 -21.72
N PRO A 74 6.17 -11.57 -21.51
CA PRO A 74 7.38 -12.16 -20.94
C PRO A 74 7.16 -12.65 -19.50
N LEU A 75 6.38 -11.95 -18.67
CA LEU A 75 6.12 -12.39 -17.29
C LEU A 75 5.33 -13.71 -17.23
N THR A 76 4.29 -13.86 -18.06
CA THR A 76 3.46 -15.07 -18.08
C THR A 76 4.22 -16.28 -18.63
N VAL A 77 5.08 -16.07 -19.63
CA VAL A 77 5.95 -17.14 -20.17
C VAL A 77 7.06 -17.52 -19.19
N SER A 78 7.67 -16.55 -18.49
CA SER A 78 8.62 -16.81 -17.41
C SER A 78 7.98 -17.57 -16.25
N LEU A 79 6.76 -17.19 -15.83
CA LEU A 79 6.03 -17.86 -14.76
C LEU A 79 5.66 -19.31 -15.12
N ARG A 80 5.23 -19.54 -16.38
CA ARG A 80 4.84 -20.87 -16.86
C ARG A 80 6.04 -21.80 -17.04
N ALA A 81 7.18 -21.27 -17.48
CA ALA A 81 8.43 -22.03 -17.58
C ALA A 81 8.97 -22.44 -16.20
N LEU A 82 8.72 -21.62 -15.16
CA LEU A 82 9.16 -21.91 -13.79
C LEU A 82 8.26 -22.91 -13.05
N VAL A 83 6.94 -22.90 -13.33
CA VAL A 83 5.95 -23.73 -12.62
C VAL A 83 5.81 -25.14 -13.19
N ALA A 84 6.04 -25.35 -14.50
CA ALA A 84 5.59 -26.57 -15.17
C ALA A 84 6.66 -27.68 -15.40
N GLY A 85 7.93 -27.46 -15.08
CA GLY A 85 8.96 -28.53 -15.03
C GLY A 85 9.28 -29.35 -16.29
N ALA A 86 8.47 -29.40 -17.36
CA ALA A 86 8.76 -30.17 -18.57
C ALA A 86 8.05 -29.67 -19.84
N SER A 87 8.87 -29.30 -20.82
CA SER A 87 8.69 -29.39 -22.28
C SER A 87 7.28 -29.35 -22.90
N ARG A 88 6.87 -28.15 -23.35
CA ARG A 88 6.43 -27.91 -24.73
C ARG A 88 7.01 -26.56 -25.15
N ALA A 89 7.84 -26.55 -26.21
CA ALA A 89 8.58 -25.37 -26.66
C ALA A 89 7.64 -24.16 -26.82
N PRO A 90 7.78 -23.10 -26.00
CA PRO A 90 7.08 -21.84 -26.27
C PRO A 90 7.66 -21.25 -27.57
N PRO A 91 6.86 -20.53 -28.39
CA PRO A 91 7.39 -19.89 -29.59
C PRO A 91 8.56 -18.98 -29.18
N ALA A 92 9.72 -19.18 -29.81
CA ALA A 92 10.99 -18.55 -29.41
C ALA A 92 11.01 -17.02 -29.58
N ARG A 93 9.96 -16.42 -30.17
CA ARG A 93 9.80 -14.97 -30.38
C ARG A 93 8.33 -14.57 -30.24
N VAL A 94 8.05 -13.41 -29.63
CA VAL A 94 6.68 -12.83 -29.63
C VAL A 94 6.27 -12.48 -31.06
N ALA A 95 7.24 -12.05 -31.87
CA ALA A 95 7.06 -11.77 -33.30
C ALA A 95 6.58 -12.96 -34.15
N SER A 96 6.80 -14.22 -33.74
CA SER A 96 6.35 -15.41 -34.48
C SER A 96 5.10 -16.06 -33.86
N ALA A 97 4.48 -15.43 -32.86
CA ALA A 97 3.29 -15.97 -32.22
C ALA A 97 2.06 -15.89 -33.14
N PRO A 98 1.18 -16.91 -33.17
CA PRO A 98 -0.05 -16.85 -33.94
C PRO A 98 -0.94 -15.69 -33.47
N TRP A 99 -1.66 -15.07 -34.40
CA TRP A 99 -2.53 -13.90 -34.16
C TRP A 99 -3.52 -14.09 -33.00
N SER A 100 -3.92 -15.33 -32.71
CA SER A 100 -4.77 -15.68 -31.57
C SER A 100 -4.16 -15.35 -30.20
N TRP A 101 -2.83 -15.49 -30.04
CA TRP A 101 -2.13 -15.16 -28.80
C TRP A 101 -1.97 -13.65 -28.60
N LEU A 102 -1.76 -12.92 -29.69
CA LEU A 102 -1.70 -11.46 -29.67
C LEU A 102 -3.06 -10.87 -29.27
N LEU A 103 -4.17 -11.39 -29.81
CA LEU A 103 -5.53 -10.99 -29.46
C LEU A 103 -5.85 -11.18 -27.97
N VAL A 104 -5.39 -12.27 -27.34
CA VAL A 104 -5.55 -12.50 -25.89
C VAL A 104 -4.76 -11.48 -25.07
N GLY A 105 -3.54 -11.13 -25.50
CA GLY A 105 -2.73 -10.09 -24.86
C GLY A 105 -3.37 -8.69 -24.95
N TYR A 106 -3.87 -8.32 -26.13
CA TYR A 106 -4.59 -7.07 -26.34
C TYR A 106 -5.91 -7.02 -25.55
N GLY A 107 -6.63 -8.15 -25.46
CA GLY A 107 -7.84 -8.29 -24.65
C GLY A 107 -7.58 -8.13 -23.15
N ALA A 108 -6.50 -8.72 -22.62
CA ALA A 108 -6.11 -8.59 -21.21
C ALA A 108 -5.68 -7.15 -20.86
N ALA A 109 -4.93 -6.49 -21.74
CA ALA A 109 -4.56 -5.08 -21.57
C ALA A 109 -5.78 -4.15 -21.65
N GLY A 110 -6.73 -4.43 -22.55
CA GLY A 110 -8.00 -3.71 -22.63
C GLY A 110 -8.88 -3.90 -21.41
N LEU A 111 -8.94 -5.11 -20.85
CA LEU A 111 -9.64 -5.39 -19.59
C LEU A 111 -8.99 -4.66 -18.40
N SER A 112 -7.66 -4.71 -18.28
CA SER A 112 -6.91 -3.97 -17.25
C SER A 112 -7.16 -2.45 -17.33
N TRP A 113 -7.19 -1.90 -18.54
CA TRP A 113 -7.51 -0.49 -18.77
C TRP A 113 -8.96 -0.16 -18.46
N SER A 114 -9.91 -0.99 -18.88
CA SER A 114 -11.34 -0.81 -18.56
C SER A 114 -11.58 -0.85 -17.05
N LEU A 115 -10.91 -1.76 -16.34
CA LEU A 115 -10.93 -1.84 -14.88
C LEU A 115 -10.33 -0.58 -14.25
N TRP A 116 -9.19 -0.09 -14.76
CA TRP A 116 -8.53 1.12 -14.26
C TRP A 116 -9.33 2.40 -14.54
N ALA A 117 -10.01 2.48 -15.69
CA ALA A 117 -10.88 3.59 -16.07
C ALA A 117 -12.17 3.62 -15.22
N VAL A 118 -12.75 2.45 -14.91
CA VAL A 118 -13.90 2.34 -13.99
C VAL A 118 -13.50 2.66 -12.54
N LEU A 119 -12.26 2.39 -12.14
CA LEU A 119 -11.73 2.66 -10.80
C LEU A 119 -11.21 4.10 -10.61
N SER A 120 -11.09 4.89 -11.68
CA SER A 120 -10.54 6.25 -11.61
C SER A 120 -11.65 7.29 -11.34
N PRO A 121 -11.63 8.01 -10.20
CA PRO A 121 -12.71 8.94 -9.86
C PRO A 121 -12.66 10.23 -10.71
N PRO A 122 -13.83 10.84 -11.06
CA PRO A 122 -13.98 11.93 -12.03
C PRO A 122 -13.49 13.33 -11.62
N GLY A 123 -12.61 13.47 -10.61
CA GLY A 123 -12.17 14.76 -10.06
C GLY A 123 -10.65 14.97 -10.07
N ALA A 124 -9.98 14.62 -11.17
CA ALA A 124 -8.51 14.54 -11.23
C ALA A 124 -7.80 15.91 -11.17
N GLN A 125 -8.42 17.00 -11.66
CA GLN A 125 -7.76 18.31 -11.78
C GLN A 125 -7.73 19.12 -10.47
N GLU A 126 -8.81 19.18 -9.69
CA GLU A 126 -8.80 19.84 -8.37
C GLU A 126 -7.89 19.10 -7.37
N LYS A 127 -7.86 17.76 -7.44
CA LYS A 127 -6.95 16.95 -6.61
C LYS A 127 -5.49 17.23 -6.90
N GLU A 128 -5.12 17.59 -8.13
CA GLU A 128 -3.72 17.76 -8.52
C GLU A 128 -3.12 19.02 -7.86
N GLN A 129 -3.89 20.12 -7.77
CA GLN A 129 -3.44 21.37 -7.15
C GLN A 129 -3.30 21.25 -5.62
N ASP A 130 -4.30 20.67 -4.95
CA ASP A 130 -4.24 20.39 -3.51
C ASP A 130 -3.11 19.41 -3.17
N GLN A 131 -2.86 18.43 -4.04
CA GLN A 131 -1.78 17.47 -3.87
C GLN A 131 -0.39 18.09 -4.04
N VAL A 132 -0.22 19.08 -4.91
CA VAL A 132 1.03 19.84 -5.02
C VAL A 132 1.28 20.65 -3.74
N ASN A 133 0.26 21.35 -3.22
CA ASN A 133 0.40 22.13 -1.98
C ASN A 133 0.76 21.24 -0.78
N ASN A 134 0.10 20.08 -0.65
CA ASN A 134 0.39 19.11 0.40
C ASN A 134 1.81 18.56 0.34
N LYS A 135 2.36 18.32 -0.88
CA LYS A 135 3.75 17.89 -1.05
C LYS A 135 4.75 18.97 -0.61
N VAL A 136 4.50 20.23 -0.95
CA VAL A 136 5.33 21.36 -0.54
C VAL A 136 5.33 21.51 0.98
N LEU A 137 4.15 21.41 1.60
CA LEU A 137 4.00 21.47 3.05
C LEU A 137 4.76 20.32 3.75
N MET A 138 4.62 19.09 3.24
CA MET A 138 5.33 17.92 3.75
C MET A 138 6.86 18.12 3.65
N TRP A 139 7.36 18.63 2.52
CA TRP A 139 8.78 18.88 2.35
C TRP A 139 9.30 19.97 3.29
N ARG A 140 8.50 21.01 3.55
CA ARG A 140 8.81 22.05 4.54
C ARG A 140 8.89 21.47 5.95
N LEU A 141 7.99 20.55 6.30
CA LEU A 141 7.98 19.84 7.58
C LEU A 141 9.24 18.95 7.72
N LEU A 142 9.60 18.20 6.68
CA LEU A 142 10.85 17.42 6.67
C LEU A 142 12.10 18.32 6.82
N LYS A 143 12.09 19.49 6.18
CA LYS A 143 13.19 20.46 6.30
C LYS A 143 13.35 20.96 7.75
N LEU A 144 12.24 21.13 8.48
CA LEU A 144 12.25 21.54 9.88
C LEU A 144 12.90 20.48 10.81
N SER A 145 12.81 19.21 10.43
CA SER A 145 13.38 18.08 11.19
C SER A 145 14.87 17.83 10.92
N ARG A 146 15.50 18.53 9.96
CA ARG A 146 16.91 18.34 9.60
C ARG A 146 17.91 18.37 10.77
N PRO A 147 17.77 19.25 11.77
CA PRO A 147 18.69 19.28 12.91
C PRO A 147 18.66 18.00 13.77
N ASP A 148 17.57 17.25 13.74
CA ASP A 148 17.38 16.04 14.55
C ASP A 148 17.63 14.74 13.74
N LEU A 149 18.23 14.86 12.54
CA LEU A 149 18.65 13.73 11.71
C LEU A 149 19.57 12.71 12.41
N PRO A 150 20.60 13.07 13.21
CA PRO A 150 21.46 12.06 13.82
C PRO A 150 20.67 11.13 14.75
N LEU A 151 19.71 11.67 15.50
CA LEU A 151 18.85 10.90 16.37
C LEU A 151 17.87 10.03 15.57
N LEU A 152 17.37 10.52 14.43
CA LEU A 152 16.52 9.75 13.53
C LEU A 152 17.28 8.58 12.88
N VAL A 153 18.55 8.78 12.52
CA VAL A 153 19.43 7.72 11.99
C VAL A 153 19.70 6.66 13.06
N ALA A 154 19.98 7.07 14.31
CA ALA A 154 20.10 6.15 15.43
C ALA A 154 18.79 5.36 15.67
N ALA A 155 17.64 6.04 15.64
CA ALA A 155 16.33 5.40 15.74
C ALA A 155 16.09 4.37 14.63
N PHE A 156 16.50 4.70 13.39
CA PHE A 156 16.43 3.77 12.27
C PHE A 156 17.33 2.55 12.47
N PHE A 157 18.55 2.74 12.94
CA PHE A 157 19.46 1.64 13.23
C PHE A 157 18.87 0.67 14.28
N PHE A 158 18.34 1.20 15.38
CA PHE A 158 17.65 0.38 16.40
C PHE A 158 16.36 -0.26 15.86
N LEU A 159 15.66 0.39 14.93
CA LEU A 159 14.50 -0.17 14.26
C LEU A 159 14.88 -1.37 13.39
N VAL A 160 15.94 -1.27 12.58
CA VAL A 160 16.41 -2.38 11.75
C VAL A 160 16.88 -3.54 12.63
N LEU A 161 17.66 -3.26 13.67
CA LEU A 161 18.14 -4.29 14.59
C LEU A 161 16.99 -4.99 15.33
N ALA A 162 15.98 -4.23 15.77
CA ALA A 162 14.79 -4.78 16.41
C ALA A 162 14.02 -5.68 15.45
N VAL A 163 13.79 -5.24 14.21
CA VAL A 163 13.04 -6.00 13.20
C VAL A 163 13.79 -7.28 12.81
N LEU A 164 15.11 -7.22 12.59
CA LEU A 164 15.91 -8.41 12.33
C LEU A 164 15.81 -9.40 13.49
N GLY A 165 15.99 -8.94 14.73
CA GLY A 165 15.84 -9.79 15.91
C GLY A 165 14.45 -10.43 16.01
N GLU A 166 13.38 -9.66 15.78
CA GLU A 166 12.00 -10.18 15.73
C GLU A 166 11.80 -11.26 14.65
N ILE A 167 12.46 -11.13 13.49
CA ILE A 167 12.38 -12.10 12.39
C ILE A 167 13.18 -13.37 12.68
N LEU A 168 14.29 -13.28 13.43
CA LEU A 168 15.07 -14.47 13.78
C LEU A 168 14.33 -15.40 14.76
N ILE A 169 13.41 -14.88 15.58
CA ILE A 169 12.70 -15.68 16.60
C ILE A 169 11.95 -16.88 15.98
N PRO A 170 11.07 -16.71 14.97
CA PRO A 170 10.41 -17.84 14.32
C PRO A 170 11.38 -18.84 13.65
N HIS A 171 12.54 -18.40 13.18
CA HIS A 171 13.54 -19.29 12.57
C HIS A 171 14.13 -20.25 13.61
N TYR A 172 14.52 -19.72 14.77
CA TYR A 172 15.04 -20.56 15.86
C TYR A 172 13.96 -21.43 16.48
N SER A 173 12.71 -20.96 16.58
CA SER A 173 11.61 -21.82 17.05
C SER A 173 11.37 -23.00 16.12
N GLY A 174 11.49 -22.81 14.80
CA GLY A 174 11.44 -23.91 13.83
C GLY A 174 12.60 -24.89 13.99
N ARG A 175 13.83 -24.37 14.12
CA ARG A 175 15.03 -25.21 14.37
C ARG A 175 14.92 -26.04 15.64
N VAL A 176 14.36 -25.48 16.71
CA VAL A 176 14.12 -26.20 17.98
C VAL A 176 13.17 -27.37 17.76
N ILE A 177 12.12 -27.19 16.95
CA ILE A 177 11.18 -28.27 16.63
C ILE A 177 11.83 -29.35 15.77
N ASP A 178 12.63 -28.95 14.78
CA ASP A 178 13.37 -29.91 13.95
C ASP A 178 14.35 -30.76 14.78
N ILE A 179 15.06 -30.16 15.74
CA ILE A 179 15.97 -30.89 16.65
C ILE A 179 15.20 -31.82 17.59
N LEU A 180 14.01 -31.41 18.06
CA LEU A 180 13.20 -32.23 18.95
C LEU A 180 12.52 -33.41 18.24
N GLY A 181 12.21 -33.26 16.95
CA GLY A 181 11.59 -34.30 16.13
C GLY A 181 12.58 -35.30 15.51
N GLY A 182 13.87 -34.98 15.49
CA GLY A 182 14.95 -35.83 14.96
C GLY A 182 15.81 -36.46 16.05
N ASP A 183 17.11 -36.62 15.76
CA ASP A 183 18.09 -37.08 16.74
C ASP A 183 18.36 -35.97 17.78
N PHE A 184 18.03 -36.26 19.04
CA PHE A 184 18.09 -35.27 20.09
C PHE A 184 19.54 -34.94 20.46
N ASP A 185 20.05 -33.84 19.93
CA ASP A 185 21.34 -33.27 20.29
C ASP A 185 21.16 -32.21 21.39
N PRO A 186 21.54 -32.49 22.66
CA PRO A 186 21.33 -31.56 23.78
C PRO A 186 22.10 -30.25 23.61
N HIS A 187 23.29 -30.29 22.99
CA HIS A 187 24.09 -29.11 22.71
C HIS A 187 23.46 -28.22 21.63
N ALA A 188 22.95 -28.81 20.54
CA ALA A 188 22.27 -28.08 19.48
C ALA A 188 20.97 -27.44 20.00
N PHE A 189 20.19 -28.20 20.78
CA PHE A 189 18.97 -27.72 21.43
C PHE A 189 19.24 -26.54 22.37
N ALA A 190 20.20 -26.68 23.29
CA ALA A 190 20.55 -25.62 24.24
C ALA A 190 21.06 -24.35 23.53
N SER A 191 21.88 -24.51 22.48
CA SER A 191 22.38 -23.37 21.70
C SER A 191 21.26 -22.65 20.94
N ALA A 192 20.31 -23.38 20.34
CA ALA A 192 19.18 -22.79 19.62
C ALA A 192 18.26 -21.99 20.56
N ILE A 193 17.95 -22.54 21.74
CA ILE A 193 17.18 -21.83 22.78
C ILE A 193 17.94 -20.61 23.30
N PHE A 194 19.25 -20.74 23.54
CA PHE A 194 20.07 -19.62 24.00
C PHE A 194 20.07 -18.46 23.01
N PHE A 195 20.30 -18.74 21.71
CA PHE A 195 20.25 -17.71 20.66
C PHE A 195 18.84 -17.12 20.51
N MET A 196 17.79 -17.94 20.58
CA MET A 196 16.40 -17.46 20.55
C MET A 196 16.13 -16.47 21.69
N CYS A 197 16.52 -16.81 22.92
CA CYS A 197 16.39 -15.93 24.09
C CYS A 197 17.22 -14.66 23.94
N LEU A 198 18.44 -14.77 23.44
CA LEU A 198 19.33 -13.64 23.21
C LEU A 198 18.77 -12.66 22.18
N PHE A 199 18.27 -13.15 21.04
CA PHE A 199 17.64 -12.31 20.02
C PHE A 199 16.30 -11.74 20.49
N SER A 200 15.52 -12.48 21.27
CA SER A 200 14.29 -11.98 21.89
C SER A 200 14.58 -10.81 22.85
N PHE A 201 15.54 -10.97 23.76
CA PHE A 201 15.94 -9.92 24.68
C PHE A 201 16.55 -8.71 23.94
N GLY A 202 17.45 -8.96 22.99
CA GLY A 202 18.08 -7.92 22.17
C GLY A 202 17.07 -7.13 21.32
N SER A 203 16.10 -7.81 20.72
CA SER A 203 15.03 -7.17 19.95
C SER A 203 14.12 -6.31 20.83
N SER A 204 13.78 -6.78 22.03
CA SER A 204 13.00 -6.03 23.02
C SER A 204 13.72 -4.76 23.49
N LEU A 205 15.01 -4.87 23.82
CA LEU A 205 15.83 -3.72 24.19
C LEU A 205 15.93 -2.71 23.04
N SER A 206 16.23 -3.18 21.83
CA SER A 206 16.31 -2.35 20.63
C SER A 206 14.95 -1.68 20.32
N ALA A 207 13.84 -2.38 20.55
CA ALA A 207 12.49 -1.83 20.41
C ALA A 207 12.17 -0.73 21.43
N GLY A 208 12.68 -0.85 22.66
CA GLY A 208 12.63 0.21 23.66
C GLY A 208 13.46 1.43 23.26
N CYS A 209 14.72 1.22 22.86
CA CYS A 209 15.63 2.29 22.43
C CYS A 209 15.07 3.10 21.24
N ARG A 210 14.56 2.43 20.20
CA ARG A 210 13.91 3.14 19.07
C ARG A 210 12.70 3.95 19.53
N GLY A 211 11.87 3.41 20.45
CA GLY A 211 10.68 4.08 20.98
C GLY A 211 11.05 5.36 21.73
N GLY A 212 12.10 5.30 22.55
CA GLY A 212 12.67 6.47 23.24
C GLY A 212 13.18 7.52 22.26
N CYS A 213 13.95 7.10 21.23
CA CYS A 213 14.48 8.03 20.22
C CYS A 213 13.37 8.75 19.43
N PHE A 214 12.33 8.04 18.99
CA PHE A 214 11.19 8.65 18.29
C PHE A 214 10.40 9.59 19.20
N THR A 215 10.16 9.22 20.45
CA THR A 215 9.45 10.06 21.44
C THR A 215 10.23 11.34 21.73
N TYR A 216 11.56 11.23 21.88
CA TYR A 216 12.42 12.39 22.09
C TYR A 216 12.44 13.32 20.87
N THR A 217 12.53 12.75 19.66
CA THR A 217 12.46 13.50 18.40
C THR A 217 11.13 14.26 18.28
N MET A 218 10.02 13.62 18.64
CA MET A 218 8.69 14.22 18.67
C MET A 218 8.62 15.44 19.60
N SER A 219 9.16 15.33 20.82
CA SER A 219 9.23 16.43 21.77
C SER A 219 10.07 17.61 21.25
N ARG A 220 11.24 17.33 20.66
CA ARG A 220 12.12 18.36 20.07
C ARG A 220 11.45 19.13 18.94
N ILE A 221 10.73 18.44 18.06
CA ILE A 221 9.98 19.07 16.96
C ILE A 221 8.84 19.91 17.53
N ASN A 222 8.11 19.40 18.53
CA ASN A 222 7.00 20.13 19.16
C ASN A 222 7.45 21.46 19.77
N LEU A 223 8.52 21.44 20.57
CA LEU A 223 9.06 22.63 21.21
C LEU A 223 9.54 23.66 20.18
N ARG A 224 10.23 23.22 19.12
CA ARG A 224 10.71 24.10 18.04
C ARG A 224 9.56 24.75 17.27
N ILE A 225 8.50 24.00 16.95
CA ILE A 225 7.32 24.54 16.26
C ILE A 225 6.65 25.61 17.13
N ARG A 226 6.46 25.33 18.43
CA ARG A 226 5.84 26.27 19.37
C ARG A 226 6.65 27.55 19.54
N GLU A 227 7.97 27.44 19.66
CA GLU A 227 8.88 28.59 19.75
C GLU A 227 8.83 29.46 18.47
N GLN A 228 8.89 28.84 17.29
CA GLN A 228 8.82 29.56 16.01
C GLN A 228 7.45 30.21 15.78
N LEU A 229 6.38 29.50 16.12
CA LEU A 229 5.02 30.01 15.99
C LEU A 229 4.80 31.20 16.94
N PHE A 230 5.17 31.07 18.21
CA PHE A 230 5.04 32.15 19.17
C PHE A 230 5.88 33.38 18.77
N SER A 231 7.12 33.17 18.34
CA SER A 231 7.98 34.25 17.83
C SER A 231 7.42 34.95 16.60
N SER A 232 6.74 34.21 15.71
CA SER A 232 6.10 34.76 14.52
C SER A 232 4.82 35.53 14.87
N LEU A 233 4.04 35.04 15.84
CA LEU A 233 2.85 35.74 16.34
C LEU A 233 3.22 37.10 16.95
N LEU A 234 4.29 37.19 17.74
CA LEU A 234 4.73 38.46 18.32
C LEU A 234 5.21 39.50 17.29
N ARG A 235 5.53 39.08 16.06
CA ARG A 235 5.93 39.98 14.96
C ARG A 235 4.77 40.34 14.03
N GLN A 236 3.58 39.79 14.28
CA GLN A 236 2.41 39.99 13.44
C GLN A 236 1.71 41.31 13.77
N ASP A 237 1.09 41.92 12.77
CA ASP A 237 0.34 43.18 12.93
C ASP A 237 -0.84 43.04 13.90
N LEU A 238 -1.17 44.13 14.60
CA LEU A 238 -2.26 44.16 15.58
C LEU A 238 -3.63 43.87 14.95
N GLY A 239 -3.83 44.20 13.67
CA GLY A 239 -5.07 43.89 12.96
C GLY A 239 -5.42 42.40 12.96
N PHE A 240 -4.41 41.52 12.93
CA PHE A 240 -4.60 40.06 13.00
C PHE A 240 -5.20 39.61 14.33
N PHE A 241 -4.80 40.24 15.45
CA PHE A 241 -5.27 39.90 16.79
C PHE A 241 -6.68 40.44 17.08
N GLN A 242 -7.13 41.45 16.34
CA GLN A 242 -8.48 41.99 16.47
C GLN A 242 -9.52 41.10 15.77
N GLU A 243 -9.12 40.37 14.73
CA GLU A 243 -9.96 39.42 14.00
C GLU A 243 -9.91 37.99 14.58
N THR A 244 -8.76 37.59 15.15
CA THR A 244 -8.55 36.23 15.65
C THR A 244 -8.87 36.09 17.13
N LYS A 245 -9.80 35.19 17.48
CA LYS A 245 -10.15 34.89 18.88
C LYS A 245 -8.97 34.29 19.64
N THR A 246 -8.68 34.77 20.85
CA THR A 246 -7.60 34.25 21.71
C THR A 246 -7.70 32.75 21.97
N GLY A 247 -8.93 32.22 22.12
CA GLY A 247 -9.17 30.79 22.32
C GLY A 247 -8.79 29.93 21.11
N GLU A 248 -9.02 30.41 19.89
CA GLU A 248 -8.62 29.74 18.65
C GLU A 248 -7.09 29.70 18.54
N LEU A 249 -6.43 30.82 18.87
CA LEU A 249 -4.98 30.91 18.84
C LEU A 249 -4.32 29.94 19.84
N ASN A 250 -4.87 29.84 21.06
CA ASN A 250 -4.42 28.88 22.06
C ASN A 250 -4.65 27.43 21.62
N SER A 251 -5.80 27.15 20.99
CA SER A 251 -6.11 25.82 20.44
C SER A 251 -5.09 25.41 19.37
N ARG A 252 -4.78 26.29 18.41
CA ARG A 252 -3.78 26.01 17.37
C ARG A 252 -2.37 25.85 17.95
N LEU A 253 -1.99 26.73 18.86
CA LEU A 253 -0.66 26.68 19.49
C LEU A 253 -0.47 25.41 20.33
N SER A 254 -1.52 24.93 21.01
CA SER A 254 -1.43 23.75 21.86
C SER A 254 -1.69 22.45 21.09
N SER A 255 -2.84 22.32 20.43
CA SER A 255 -3.35 21.10 19.79
C SER A 255 -2.72 20.87 18.42
N ASP A 256 -2.86 21.81 17.48
CA ASP A 256 -2.41 21.60 16.10
C ASP A 256 -0.89 21.42 16.01
N THR A 257 -0.12 22.14 16.84
CA THR A 257 1.33 21.93 16.92
C THR A 257 1.69 20.53 17.40
N THR A 258 0.93 19.95 18.35
CA THR A 258 1.15 18.57 18.80
C THR A 258 0.76 17.56 17.74
N LEU A 259 -0.36 17.74 17.06
CA LEU A 259 -0.76 16.86 15.96
C LEU A 259 0.29 16.87 14.86
N MET A 260 0.78 18.06 14.47
CA MET A 260 1.80 18.22 13.44
C MET A 260 3.15 17.63 13.86
N SER A 261 3.59 17.84 15.11
CA SER A 261 4.85 17.26 15.62
C SER A 261 4.82 15.75 15.76
N ASN A 262 3.64 15.19 16.05
CA ASN A 262 3.47 13.75 16.25
C ASN A 262 3.34 13.02 14.92
N TRP A 263 2.76 13.69 13.92
CA TRP A 263 2.50 13.11 12.61
C TRP A 263 3.78 12.62 11.92
N LEU A 264 4.85 13.40 11.89
CA LEU A 264 6.07 13.01 11.16
C LEU A 264 6.76 11.78 11.78
N PRO A 265 7.14 11.76 13.09
CA PRO A 265 7.80 10.61 13.70
C PRO A 265 6.94 9.34 13.68
N LEU A 266 5.63 9.48 13.88
CA LEU A 266 4.71 8.34 13.91
C LEU A 266 4.59 7.69 12.53
N ASN A 267 4.33 8.47 11.48
CA ASN A 267 4.24 7.94 10.13
C ASN A 267 5.59 7.41 9.62
N ALA A 268 6.70 8.10 9.94
CA ALA A 268 8.04 7.62 9.59
C ALA A 268 8.35 6.28 10.26
N ASN A 269 8.07 6.14 11.57
CA ASN A 269 8.28 4.89 12.30
C ASN A 269 7.42 3.75 11.74
N VAL A 270 6.14 3.98 11.48
CA VAL A 270 5.24 2.97 10.91
C VAL A 270 5.70 2.54 9.53
N LEU A 271 5.92 3.50 8.61
CA LEU A 271 6.31 3.21 7.24
C LEU A 271 7.65 2.48 7.17
N LEU A 272 8.65 2.95 7.92
CA LEU A 272 9.99 2.38 7.90
C LEU A 272 10.01 0.99 8.54
N ARG A 273 9.28 0.80 9.64
CA ARG A 273 9.11 -0.52 10.28
C ARG A 273 8.44 -1.49 9.32
N SER A 274 7.31 -1.12 8.74
CA SER A 274 6.57 -1.97 7.80
C SER A 274 7.44 -2.33 6.59
N LEU A 275 8.17 -1.37 6.02
CA LEU A 275 9.04 -1.61 4.87
C LEU A 275 10.18 -2.59 5.19
N VAL A 276 10.95 -2.34 6.26
CA VAL A 276 12.05 -3.22 6.68
C VAL A 276 11.53 -4.61 7.03
N LYS A 277 10.36 -4.68 7.68
CA LYS A 277 9.75 -5.95 8.09
C LYS A 277 9.25 -6.74 6.90
N VAL A 278 8.52 -6.14 5.96
CA VAL A 278 8.07 -6.82 4.74
C VAL A 278 9.25 -7.35 3.93
N VAL A 279 10.29 -6.53 3.70
CA VAL A 279 11.49 -6.97 2.97
C VAL A 279 12.22 -8.08 3.72
N GLY A 280 12.39 -7.94 5.03
CA GLY A 280 13.05 -8.94 5.87
C GLY A 280 12.30 -10.27 5.88
N LEU A 281 10.97 -10.27 6.06
CA LEU A 281 10.18 -11.50 6.06
C LEU A 281 10.24 -12.20 4.71
N TYR A 282 10.06 -11.48 3.59
CA TYR A 282 10.20 -12.10 2.27
C TYR A 282 11.60 -12.66 2.04
N GLY A 283 12.65 -11.98 2.50
CA GLY A 283 14.03 -12.48 2.43
C GLY A 283 14.21 -13.82 3.17
N PHE A 284 13.68 -13.94 4.39
CA PHE A 284 13.72 -15.18 5.16
C PHE A 284 12.81 -16.28 4.60
N MET A 285 11.64 -15.91 4.08
CA MET A 285 10.75 -16.88 3.45
C MET A 285 11.38 -17.44 2.16
N LEU A 286 12.11 -16.62 1.40
CA LEU A 286 12.82 -17.04 0.19
C LEU A 286 13.98 -17.99 0.50
N SER A 287 14.65 -17.82 1.64
CA SER A 287 15.71 -18.74 2.08
C SER A 287 15.17 -20.09 2.56
N ILE A 288 13.91 -20.14 3.02
CA ILE A 288 13.22 -21.38 3.39
C ILE A 288 12.76 -22.13 2.14
N SER A 289 11.85 -21.54 1.35
CA SER A 289 11.34 -22.19 0.15
C SER A 289 10.87 -21.17 -0.90
N PRO A 290 11.47 -21.17 -2.10
CA PRO A 290 11.07 -20.26 -3.18
C PRO A 290 9.67 -20.59 -3.75
N ARG A 291 9.22 -21.85 -3.63
CA ARG A 291 7.91 -22.28 -4.15
C ARG A 291 6.75 -21.73 -3.32
N LEU A 292 6.81 -21.83 -1.98
CA LEU A 292 5.75 -21.32 -1.11
C LEU A 292 5.73 -19.79 -1.07
N THR A 293 6.89 -19.13 -1.21
CA THR A 293 6.95 -17.66 -1.28
C THR A 293 6.29 -17.09 -2.52
N LEU A 294 6.44 -17.73 -3.67
CA LEU A 294 5.74 -17.31 -4.89
C LEU A 294 4.23 -17.41 -4.72
N LEU A 295 3.75 -18.46 -4.04
CA LEU A 295 2.34 -18.62 -3.72
C LEU A 295 1.82 -17.50 -2.82
N SER A 296 2.57 -17.15 -1.76
CA SER A 296 2.19 -16.06 -0.87
C SER A 296 2.25 -14.69 -1.55
N LEU A 297 3.23 -14.47 -2.43
CA LEU A 297 3.38 -13.23 -3.19
C LEU A 297 2.23 -13.03 -4.17
N LEU A 298 1.70 -14.10 -4.77
CA LEU A 298 0.56 -14.04 -5.69
C LEU A 298 -0.75 -13.61 -4.99
N HIS A 299 -0.88 -13.89 -3.70
CA HIS A 299 -2.03 -13.46 -2.90
C HIS A 299 -2.04 -11.95 -2.61
N MET A 300 -0.86 -11.32 -2.49
CA MET A 300 -0.73 -9.88 -2.19
C MET A 300 -1.41 -8.91 -3.17
N PRO A 301 -1.28 -9.04 -4.51
CA PRO A 301 -1.96 -8.12 -5.42
C PRO A 301 -3.49 -8.18 -5.27
N PHE A 302 -4.03 -9.34 -4.87
CA PHE A 302 -5.47 -9.49 -4.62
C PHE A 302 -5.91 -8.71 -3.38
N THR A 303 -5.16 -8.80 -2.27
CA THR A 303 -5.48 -8.05 -1.03
C THR A 303 -5.32 -6.55 -1.24
N ILE A 304 -4.26 -6.11 -1.90
CA ILE A 304 -4.01 -4.69 -2.21
C ILE A 304 -5.12 -4.12 -3.10
N ALA A 305 -5.58 -4.89 -4.10
CA ALA A 305 -6.68 -4.47 -4.96
C ALA A 305 -8.00 -4.32 -4.17
N ALA A 306 -8.34 -5.31 -3.33
CA ALA A 306 -9.53 -5.27 -2.49
C ALA A 306 -9.48 -4.08 -1.51
N GLU A 307 -8.33 -3.84 -0.89
CA GLU A 307 -8.13 -2.73 0.04
C GLU A 307 -8.27 -1.37 -0.65
N LYS A 308 -7.71 -1.21 -1.86
CA LYS A 308 -7.84 0.04 -2.62
C LYS A 308 -9.30 0.36 -2.96
N VAL A 309 -10.08 -0.66 -3.36
CA VAL A 309 -11.52 -0.50 -3.62
C VAL A 309 -12.28 -0.16 -2.33
N TYR A 310 -11.97 -0.84 -1.22
CA TYR A 310 -12.58 -0.55 0.07
C TYR A 310 -12.25 0.88 0.54
N ASN A 311 -10.98 1.28 0.54
CA ASN A 311 -10.54 2.59 1.03
C ASN A 311 -11.13 3.75 0.23
N THR A 312 -11.24 3.62 -1.09
CA THR A 312 -11.85 4.66 -1.94
C THR A 312 -13.33 4.85 -1.64
N ARG A 313 -14.08 3.75 -1.49
CA ARG A 313 -15.50 3.80 -1.08
C ARG A 313 -15.67 4.31 0.34
N HIS A 314 -14.85 3.83 1.26
CA HIS A 314 -14.86 4.24 2.65
C HIS A 314 -14.63 5.75 2.79
N GLN A 315 -13.63 6.30 2.09
CA GLN A 315 -13.38 7.74 2.08
C GLN A 315 -14.54 8.56 1.48
N ALA A 316 -15.20 8.05 0.43
CA ALA A 316 -16.37 8.71 -0.14
C ALA A 316 -17.53 8.77 0.86
N VAL A 317 -17.86 7.64 1.50
CA VAL A 317 -18.91 7.57 2.53
C VAL A 317 -18.55 8.43 3.75
N LEU A 318 -17.28 8.50 4.15
CA LEU A 318 -16.85 9.38 5.25
C LEU A 318 -17.10 10.85 4.94
N ARG A 319 -16.88 11.30 3.69
CA ARG A 319 -17.21 12.67 3.28
C ARG A 319 -18.71 12.92 3.30
N GLU A 320 -19.50 11.97 2.78
CA GLU A 320 -20.97 12.05 2.83
C GLU A 320 -21.49 12.13 4.28
N ILE A 321 -20.90 11.37 5.20
CA ILE A 321 -21.21 11.42 6.64
C ILE A 321 -20.86 12.80 7.22
N GLN A 322 -19.68 13.33 6.90
CA GLN A 322 -19.27 14.67 7.36
C GLN A 322 -20.25 15.76 6.89
N ASP A 323 -20.67 15.70 5.62
CA ASP A 323 -21.65 16.65 5.07
C ASP A 323 -23.02 16.48 5.72
N ALA A 324 -23.47 15.24 5.96
CA ALA A 324 -24.75 14.97 6.63
C ALA A 324 -24.76 15.46 8.08
N VAL A 325 -23.67 15.23 8.82
CA VAL A 325 -23.50 15.74 10.18
C VAL A 325 -23.43 17.26 10.19
N ALA A 326 -22.77 17.89 9.21
CA ALA A 326 -22.72 19.35 9.09
C ALA A 326 -24.12 19.95 8.86
N ARG A 327 -24.97 19.31 8.04
CA ARG A 327 -26.37 19.71 7.84
C ARG A 327 -27.20 19.56 9.12
N ALA A 328 -27.09 18.42 9.81
CA ALA A 328 -27.77 18.23 11.09
C ALA A 328 -27.31 19.26 12.14
N GLY A 329 -26.01 19.56 12.19
CA GLY A 329 -25.46 20.61 13.06
C GLY A 329 -25.86 22.03 12.64
N GLN A 330 -26.20 22.27 11.37
CA GLN A 330 -26.76 23.54 10.93
C GLN A 330 -28.19 23.74 11.46
N VAL A 331 -29.04 22.70 11.43
CA VAL A 331 -30.40 22.75 12.03
C VAL A 331 -30.31 23.14 13.50
N VAL A 332 -29.38 22.56 14.26
CA VAL A 332 -29.15 22.92 15.66
C VAL A 332 -28.71 24.37 15.81
N ARG A 333 -27.76 24.84 14.98
CA ARG A 333 -27.28 26.23 15.03
C ARG A 333 -28.39 27.24 14.73
N GLU A 334 -29.25 26.95 13.75
CA GLU A 334 -30.42 27.78 13.41
C GLU A 334 -31.47 27.77 14.53
N ALA A 335 -31.84 26.59 15.04
CA ALA A 335 -32.85 26.46 16.08
C ALA A 335 -32.42 27.08 17.41
N VAL A 336 -31.14 26.92 17.80
CA VAL A 336 -30.58 27.54 19.02
C VAL A 336 -30.38 29.04 18.84
N GLY A 337 -29.90 29.49 17.68
CA GLY A 337 -29.76 30.92 17.39
C GLY A 337 -31.10 31.65 17.32
N GLY A 338 -32.14 30.98 16.82
CA GLY A 338 -33.52 31.47 16.72
C GLY A 338 -34.46 30.95 17.80
N LEU A 339 -33.95 30.54 18.96
CA LEU A 339 -34.76 29.84 19.99
C LEU A 339 -35.98 30.66 20.42
N GLN A 340 -35.85 31.98 20.52
CA GLN A 340 -36.96 32.88 20.83
C GLN A 340 -38.07 32.80 19.77
N THR A 341 -37.71 32.74 18.49
CA THR A 341 -38.66 32.60 17.36
C THR A 341 -39.35 31.25 17.39
N VAL A 342 -38.61 30.15 17.63
CA VAL A 342 -39.19 28.81 17.73
C VAL A 342 -40.22 28.74 18.87
N ARG A 343 -39.88 29.31 20.04
CA ARG A 343 -40.79 29.37 21.20
C ARG A 343 -41.97 30.29 20.98
N SER A 344 -41.80 31.45 20.32
CA SER A 344 -42.90 32.39 20.07
C SER A 344 -43.95 31.85 19.11
N PHE A 345 -43.55 31.00 18.15
CA PHE A 345 -44.47 30.33 17.22
C PHE A 345 -44.92 28.94 17.69
N GLY A 346 -44.41 28.43 18.83
CA GLY A 346 -44.74 27.10 19.35
C GLY A 346 -44.33 25.94 18.42
N ALA A 347 -43.29 26.13 17.60
CA ALA A 347 -42.90 25.21 16.51
C ALA A 347 -41.89 24.13 16.92
N GLU A 348 -41.83 23.78 18.21
CA GLU A 348 -40.80 22.88 18.79
C GLU A 348 -40.84 21.47 18.18
N GLU A 349 -42.04 20.88 18.10
CA GLU A 349 -42.24 19.55 17.50
C GLU A 349 -41.82 19.52 16.02
N HIS A 350 -42.03 20.62 15.30
CA HIS A 350 -41.62 20.73 13.90
C HIS A 350 -40.10 20.74 13.75
N GLU A 351 -39.40 21.48 14.61
CA GLU A 351 -37.92 21.51 14.64
C GLU A 351 -37.31 20.16 15.06
N VAL A 352 -37.93 19.48 16.02
CA VAL A 352 -37.53 18.11 16.42
C VAL A 352 -37.71 17.14 15.25
N CYS A 353 -38.82 17.22 14.51
CA CYS A 353 -39.05 16.40 13.33
C CYS A 353 -38.00 16.68 12.23
N ARG A 354 -37.69 17.97 11.98
CA ARG A 354 -36.65 18.40 11.02
C ARG A 354 -35.27 17.85 11.39
N TYR A 355 -34.90 17.90 12.68
CA TYR A 355 -33.64 17.33 13.16
C TYR A 355 -33.63 15.79 13.06
N LYS A 356 -34.74 15.13 13.38
CA LYS A 356 -34.89 13.67 13.28
C LYS A 356 -34.71 13.18 11.84
N GLU A 357 -35.27 13.88 10.86
CA GLU A 357 -35.10 13.55 9.43
C GLU A 357 -33.64 13.68 9.00
N ALA A 358 -32.94 14.74 9.41
CA ALA A 358 -31.51 14.91 9.15
C ALA A 358 -30.66 13.80 9.81
N LEU A 359 -31.06 13.35 11.00
CA LEU A 359 -30.37 12.28 11.72
C LEU A 359 -30.63 10.90 11.10
N GLU A 360 -31.82 10.67 10.55
CA GLU A 360 -32.16 9.43 9.84
C GLU A 360 -31.28 9.26 8.59
N GLN A 361 -31.04 10.34 7.84
CA GLN A 361 -30.09 10.33 6.73
C GLN A 361 -28.67 9.99 7.19
N CYS A 362 -28.21 10.54 8.32
CA CYS A 362 -26.93 10.17 8.90
C CYS A 362 -26.88 8.68 9.27
N ARG A 363 -27.94 8.16 9.88
CA ARG A 363 -28.05 6.75 10.30
C ARG A 363 -27.88 5.80 9.11
N GLN A 364 -28.51 6.08 7.98
CA GLN A 364 -28.39 5.26 6.77
C GLN A 364 -26.94 5.22 6.24
N LEU A 365 -26.22 6.34 6.28
CA LEU A 365 -24.81 6.39 5.87
C LEU A 365 -23.90 5.61 6.80
N TYR A 366 -24.11 5.70 8.12
CA TYR A 366 -23.39 4.88 9.10
C TYR A 366 -23.65 3.39 8.88
N TRP A 367 -24.92 3.00 8.70
CA TRP A 367 -25.28 1.62 8.40
C TRP A 367 -24.58 1.11 7.14
N ARG A 368 -24.58 1.90 6.06
CA ARG A 368 -23.88 1.55 4.81
C ARG A 368 -22.38 1.37 5.04
N ARG A 369 -21.73 2.29 5.75
CA ARG A 369 -20.29 2.20 6.07
C ARG A 369 -19.98 0.92 6.84
N ASP A 370 -20.79 0.61 7.85
CA ASP A 370 -20.55 -0.52 8.74
C ASP A 370 -20.87 -1.85 8.07
N LEU A 371 -21.88 -1.91 7.20
CA LEU A 371 -22.17 -3.06 6.35
C LEU A 371 -21.05 -3.30 5.33
N GLU A 372 -20.57 -2.26 4.64
CA GLU A 372 -19.43 -2.38 3.71
C GLU A 372 -18.16 -2.84 4.46
N ARG A 373 -17.92 -2.34 5.67
CA ARG A 373 -16.82 -2.80 6.54
C ARG A 373 -16.99 -4.25 6.98
N ALA A 374 -18.18 -4.65 7.41
CA ALA A 374 -18.45 -6.02 7.86
C ALA A 374 -18.25 -7.02 6.70
N LEU A 375 -18.74 -6.69 5.51
CA LEU A 375 -18.53 -7.50 4.30
C LEU A 375 -17.05 -7.59 3.94
N TYR A 376 -16.32 -6.48 3.97
CA TYR A 376 -14.87 -6.47 3.74
C TYR A 376 -14.12 -7.35 4.76
N LEU A 377 -14.47 -7.26 6.05
CA LEU A 377 -13.89 -8.09 7.11
C LEU A 377 -14.17 -9.58 6.88
N LEU A 378 -15.38 -9.94 6.46
CA LEU A 378 -15.76 -11.31 6.13
C LEU A 378 -14.92 -11.84 4.95
N VAL A 379 -14.92 -11.12 3.83
CA VAL A 379 -14.17 -11.49 2.61
C VAL A 379 -12.69 -11.64 2.94
N ARG A 380 -12.11 -10.68 3.69
CA ARG A 380 -10.72 -10.72 4.10
C ARG A 380 -10.41 -11.94 4.98
N ARG A 381 -11.28 -12.27 5.92
CA ARG A 381 -11.10 -13.44 6.81
C ARG A 381 -11.16 -14.75 6.04
N VAL A 382 -12.13 -14.90 5.14
CA VAL A 382 -12.26 -16.10 4.29
C VAL A 382 -11.05 -16.24 3.38
N LEU A 383 -10.61 -15.14 2.75
CA LEU A 383 -9.45 -15.15 1.87
C LEU A 383 -8.16 -15.50 2.62
N HIS A 384 -7.95 -14.91 3.81
CA HIS A 384 -6.79 -15.22 4.65
C HIS A 384 -6.75 -16.71 5.02
N LEU A 385 -7.87 -17.27 5.50
CA LEU A 385 -7.97 -18.69 5.83
C LEU A 385 -7.77 -19.57 4.60
N GLY A 386 -8.34 -19.20 3.44
CA GLY A 386 -8.19 -19.93 2.20
C GLY A 386 -6.72 -20.03 1.75
N VAL A 387 -5.98 -18.94 1.86
CA VAL A 387 -4.53 -18.91 1.55
C VAL A 387 -3.74 -19.73 2.55
N GLN A 388 -4.04 -19.64 3.83
CA GLN A 388 -3.37 -20.42 4.87
C GLN A 388 -3.58 -21.93 4.66
N MET A 389 -4.80 -22.35 4.32
CA MET A 389 -5.13 -23.75 4.02
C MET A 389 -4.44 -24.25 2.75
N LEU A 390 -4.45 -23.45 1.68
CA LEU A 390 -3.74 -23.78 0.44
C LEU A 390 -2.24 -23.93 0.71
N MET A 391 -1.65 -23.01 1.46
CA MET A 391 -0.24 -23.02 1.79
C MET A 391 0.13 -24.21 2.68
N LEU A 392 -0.71 -24.58 3.64
CA LEU A 392 -0.53 -25.79 4.45
C LEU A 392 -0.57 -27.04 3.59
N SER A 393 -1.51 -27.13 2.64
CA SER A 393 -1.63 -28.30 1.75
C SER A 393 -0.40 -28.46 0.84
N CYS A 394 0.09 -27.36 0.25
CA CYS A 394 1.33 -27.38 -0.55
C CYS A 394 2.56 -27.63 0.32
N GLY A 395 2.59 -27.10 1.55
CA GLY A 395 3.66 -27.36 2.51
C GLY A 395 3.74 -28.83 2.91
N LEU A 396 2.59 -29.48 3.12
CA LEU A 396 2.52 -30.91 3.42
C LEU A 396 3.04 -31.77 2.25
N GLN A 397 2.70 -31.41 1.01
CA GLN A 397 3.26 -32.07 -0.19
C GLN A 397 4.78 -31.94 -0.24
N GLN A 398 5.34 -30.74 0.00
CA GLN A 398 6.80 -30.54 0.02
C GLN A 398 7.50 -31.29 1.16
N MET A 399 6.82 -31.50 2.29
CA MET A 399 7.34 -32.35 3.36
C MET A 399 7.38 -33.83 2.94
N GLN A 400 6.36 -34.31 2.22
CA GLN A 400 6.32 -35.68 1.69
C GLN A 400 7.41 -35.93 0.65
N ASP A 401 7.71 -34.91 -0.16
CA ASP A 401 8.80 -34.94 -1.16
C ASP A 401 10.21 -34.82 -0.52
N GLY A 402 10.29 -34.57 0.80
CA GLY A 402 11.55 -34.40 1.52
C GLY A 402 12.26 -33.06 1.27
N GLU A 403 11.63 -32.12 0.57
CA GLU A 403 12.19 -30.78 0.29
C GLU A 403 12.12 -29.84 1.51
N LEU A 404 11.23 -30.11 2.47
CA LEU A 404 10.94 -29.20 3.60
C LEU A 404 10.84 -29.97 4.94
N THR A 405 11.42 -29.41 6.00
CA THR A 405 11.29 -29.94 7.38
C THR A 405 10.04 -29.42 8.08
N GLN A 406 9.60 -30.12 9.14
CA GLN A 406 8.41 -29.76 9.92
C GLN A 406 8.56 -28.38 10.59
N GLY A 407 9.72 -28.09 11.17
CA GLY A 407 10.05 -26.82 11.80
C GLY A 407 10.09 -25.67 10.79
N SER A 408 10.62 -25.91 9.59
CA SER A 408 10.65 -24.93 8.51
C SER A 408 9.24 -24.55 8.03
N LEU A 409 8.32 -25.50 7.93
CA LEU A 409 6.92 -25.24 7.63
C LEU A 409 6.26 -24.35 8.71
N LEU A 410 6.50 -24.64 9.99
CA LEU A 410 5.95 -23.82 11.07
C LEU A 410 6.52 -22.39 11.03
N SER A 411 7.83 -22.23 10.90
CA SER A 411 8.46 -20.91 10.75
C SER A 411 7.83 -20.13 9.59
N PHE A 412 7.62 -20.81 8.46
CA PHE A 412 7.02 -20.22 7.27
C PHE A 412 5.57 -19.77 7.50
N MET A 413 4.78 -20.54 8.25
CA MET A 413 3.42 -20.14 8.64
C MET A 413 3.40 -18.88 9.52
N ILE A 414 4.28 -18.82 10.52
CA ILE A 414 4.39 -17.65 11.41
C ILE A 414 4.83 -16.40 10.63
N TYR A 415 5.74 -16.56 9.66
CA TYR A 415 6.12 -15.45 8.77
C TYR A 415 4.94 -15.02 7.91
N GLN A 416 4.21 -15.94 7.28
CA GLN A 416 3.09 -15.60 6.41
C GLN A 416 1.99 -14.81 7.14
N GLU A 417 1.65 -15.23 8.36
CA GLU A 417 0.67 -14.51 9.19
C GLU A 417 1.11 -13.06 9.43
N SER A 418 2.39 -12.88 9.74
CA SER A 418 2.97 -11.55 9.96
C SER A 418 2.96 -10.69 8.69
N VAL A 419 3.39 -11.22 7.53
CA VAL A 419 3.44 -10.44 6.27
C VAL A 419 2.06 -9.87 5.92
N GLY A 420 1.02 -10.70 6.03
CA GLY A 420 -0.36 -10.27 5.73
C GLY A 420 -0.81 -9.06 6.54
N SER A 421 -0.35 -8.94 7.80
CA SER A 421 -0.66 -7.79 8.65
C SER A 421 0.14 -6.53 8.30
N TYR A 422 1.40 -6.64 7.85
CA TYR A 422 2.25 -5.46 7.59
C TYR A 422 1.99 -4.81 6.24
N VAL A 423 1.45 -5.54 5.28
CA VAL A 423 1.06 -4.99 3.96
C VAL A 423 -0.22 -4.14 4.05
N GLN A 424 -1.01 -4.31 5.12
CA GLN A 424 -2.31 -3.66 5.33
C GLN A 424 -2.25 -2.41 6.25
N VAL A 425 -1.04 -1.96 6.61
CA VAL A 425 -0.79 -0.74 7.42
C VAL A 425 -0.13 0.29 6.54
#